data_AF-A0A3D2KID0-F1
#
_entry.id   AF-A0A3D2KID0-F1
#
_cell.length_a   1.000
_cell.length_b   1.000
_cell.length_c   1.000
_cell.angle_alpha   90.00
_cell.angle_beta   90.00
_cell.angle_gamma   90.00
#
_symmetry.space_group_name_H-M   'P 1'
#
loop_
_entity.id
_entity.type
_entity.pdbx_description
1 polymer ?
#
loop_
_entity_poly.entity_id
_entity_poly.type
_entity_poly.pdbx_seq_one_letter_code
_entity_poly.pdbx_strand_id
1 'polypeptide(L)'
;MQTLVVYDIPSDKIRNRVAEACKDYGLDRIQWSAFLGELTHNRRGELALRLRRTLGREDGSIHIYPICDKDFGLRTEIGTLDPSRLARKGEGEGDTGEDPAAAGRA
;
A
#
# COMPACT_ATOMS: atom_id res chain seq x y z
N MET A 1 6.54 15.24 10.06
CA MET A 1 5.21 15.22 9.40
C MET A 1 5.00 13.86 8.77
N GLN A 2 3.94 13.19 9.22
CA GLN A 2 3.58 11.87 8.76
C GLN A 2 3.08 11.93 7.31
N THR A 3 3.34 10.88 6.54
CA THR A 3 2.84 10.69 5.18
C THR A 3 2.11 9.37 5.13
N LEU A 4 0.80 9.44 4.86
CA LEU A 4 -0.05 8.28 4.61
C LEU A 4 -0.15 8.06 3.10
N VAL A 5 0.21 6.86 2.65
CA VAL A 5 0.00 6.40 1.27
C VAL A 5 -1.09 5.36 1.30
N VAL A 6 -2.16 5.58 0.53
CA VAL A 6 -3.25 4.61 0.34
C VAL A 6 -3.36 4.32 -1.15
N TYR A 7 -3.59 3.06 -1.51
CA TYR A 7 -3.76 2.71 -2.90
C TYR A 7 -4.89 1.70 -3.10
N ASP A 8 -5.44 1.67 -4.31
CA ASP A 8 -6.35 0.63 -4.78
C ASP A 8 -5.86 0.20 -6.16
N ILE A 9 -5.26 -1.00 -6.22
CA ILE A 9 -4.54 -1.49 -7.40
C ILE A 9 -4.92 -2.97 -7.60
N PRO A 10 -5.60 -3.30 -8.71
CA PRO A 10 -6.03 -4.67 -9.00
C PRO A 10 -4.84 -5.57 -9.34
N SER A 11 -3.85 -5.07 -10.09
CA SER A 11 -2.68 -5.85 -10.48
C SER A 11 -1.76 -6.13 -9.29
N ASP A 12 -1.69 -7.39 -8.88
CA ASP A 12 -0.79 -7.89 -7.82
C ASP A 12 0.68 -7.52 -8.06
N LYS A 13 1.13 -7.64 -9.31
CA LYS A 13 2.48 -7.27 -9.72
C LYS A 13 2.77 -5.79 -9.52
N ILE A 14 1.82 -4.91 -9.83
CA ILE A 14 1.98 -3.46 -9.62
C ILE A 14 1.89 -3.16 -8.12
N ARG A 15 0.91 -3.74 -7.43
CA ARG A 15 0.68 -3.57 -6.00
C ARG A 15 1.93 -3.92 -5.17
N ASN A 16 2.58 -5.04 -5.50
CA ASN A 16 3.83 -5.45 -4.84
C ASN A 16 4.97 -4.47 -5.11
N ARG A 17 5.11 -3.96 -6.35
CA ARG A 17 6.13 -2.95 -6.66
C ARG A 17 5.87 -1.61 -5.95
N VAL A 18 4.61 -1.21 -5.82
CA VAL A 18 4.21 -0.01 -5.07
C VAL A 18 4.52 -0.18 -3.58
N ALA A 19 4.25 -1.35 -3.02
CA ALA A 19 4.58 -1.68 -1.64
C ALA A 19 6.08 -1.62 -1.36
N GLU A 20 6.91 -2.23 -2.20
CA GLU A 20 8.37 -2.17 -2.05
C GLU A 20 8.88 -0.73 -2.18
N ALA A 21 8.32 0.05 -3.12
CA ALA A 21 8.65 1.47 -3.22
C ALA A 21 8.31 2.25 -1.95
N CYS A 22 7.23 1.92 -1.24
CA CYS A 22 6.91 2.56 0.04
C CYS A 22 7.91 2.17 1.14
N LYS A 23 8.25 0.88 1.24
CA LYS A 23 9.24 0.36 2.20
C LYS A 23 10.62 0.97 2.01
N ASP A 24 11.09 1.08 0.76
CA ASP A 24 12.39 1.70 0.43
C ASP A 24 12.49 3.16 0.91
N TYR A 25 11.36 3.84 1.03
CA TYR A 25 11.30 5.21 1.55
C TYR A 25 11.22 5.27 3.08
N GLY A 26 11.16 4.12 3.75
CA GLY A 26 11.04 4.01 5.20
C GLY A 26 9.61 4.18 5.71
N LEU A 27 8.61 3.90 4.85
CA LEU A 27 7.22 3.83 5.30
C LEU A 27 6.90 2.42 5.81
N ASP A 28 6.21 2.35 6.93
CA ASP A 28 5.73 1.11 7.51
C ASP A 28 4.37 0.74 6.91
N ARG A 29 4.19 -0.55 6.61
CA ARG A 29 2.89 -1.04 6.16
C ARG A 29 1.95 -1.04 7.38
N ILE A 30 0.79 -0.40 7.24
CA ILE A 30 -0.24 -0.37 8.29
C ILE A 30 -1.51 -1.12 7.91
N GLN A 31 -1.78 -1.28 6.61
CA GLN A 31 -2.87 -2.11 6.07
C GLN A 31 -2.42 -2.80 4.76
N TRP A 32 -3.27 -3.67 4.23
CA TRP A 32 -3.02 -4.34 2.94
C TRP A 32 -2.70 -3.34 1.82
N SER A 33 -3.40 -2.21 1.81
CA SER A 33 -3.23 -1.18 0.80
C SER A 33 -2.89 0.20 1.37
N ALA A 34 -2.25 0.26 2.55
CA ALA A 34 -1.84 1.51 3.15
C ALA A 34 -0.48 1.43 3.87
N PHE A 35 0.29 2.52 3.75
CA PHE A 35 1.60 2.74 4.34
C PHE A 35 1.66 4.08 5.06
N LEU A 36 2.43 4.16 6.13
CA LEU A 36 2.54 5.35 6.96
C LEU A 36 3.97 5.51 7.46
N GLY A 37 4.46 6.74 7.53
CA GLY A 37 5.76 7.04 8.10
C GLY A 37 6.18 8.49 7.87
N GLU A 38 7.32 8.87 8.43
CA GLU A 38 7.82 10.24 8.31
C GLU A 38 8.56 10.47 7.00
N LEU A 39 8.14 11.49 6.26
CA LEU A 39 8.86 11.95 5.07
C LEU A 39 8.97 13.48 5.06
N THR A 40 10.14 13.95 4.63
CA THR A 40 10.32 15.35 4.25
C THR A 40 9.53 15.68 2.98
N HIS A 41 9.29 16.97 2.73
CA HIS A 41 8.61 17.41 1.50
C HIS A 41 9.27 16.86 0.23
N ASN A 42 10.61 16.91 0.16
CA ASN A 42 11.37 16.44 -0.99
C ASN A 42 11.24 14.92 -1.16
N ARG A 43 11.46 14.13 -0.09
CA ARG A 43 11.34 12.67 -0.16
C ARG A 43 9.93 12.23 -0.54
N ARG A 44 8.89 12.93 -0.07
CA ARG A 44 7.51 12.69 -0.48
C ARG A 44 7.29 13.00 -1.97
N GLY A 45 7.87 14.08 -2.49
CA GLY A 45 7.81 14.41 -3.92
C GLY A 45 8.51 13.35 -4.79
N GLU A 46 9.68 12.88 -4.38
CA GLU A 46 10.40 11.79 -5.03
C GLU A 46 9.60 10.48 -5.02
N LEU A 47 9.02 10.12 -3.87
CA LEU A 47 8.15 8.96 -3.75
C LEU A 47 6.96 9.07 -4.71
N ALA A 48 6.29 10.23 -4.78
CA ALA A 48 5.18 10.45 -5.69
C ALA A 48 5.58 10.25 -7.17
N LEU A 49 6.77 10.71 -7.57
CA LEU A 49 7.30 10.49 -8.92
C LEU A 49 7.66 9.02 -9.17
N ARG A 50 8.18 8.30 -8.17
CA ARG A 50 8.46 6.87 -8.27
C ARG A 50 7.17 6.08 -8.41
N LEU A 51 6.20 6.29 -7.54
CA LEU A 51 4.90 5.61 -7.54
C LEU A 51 4.13 5.84 -8.85
N ARG A 52 4.13 7.07 -9.37
CA ARG A 52 3.55 7.39 -10.68
C ARG A 52 4.18 6.60 -11.82
N ARG A 53 5.52 6.48 -11.82
CA ARG A 53 6.25 5.67 -12.81
C ARG A 53 5.98 4.18 -12.65
N THR A 54 5.84 3.70 -11.41
CA THR A 54 5.53 2.31 -11.11
C THR A 54 4.12 1.92 -11.56
N LEU A 55 3.13 2.79 -11.37
CA LEU A 55 1.75 2.57 -11.85
C LEU A 55 1.67 2.68 -13.38
N GLY A 56 2.33 3.70 -13.97
CA GLY A 56 2.41 3.86 -15.42
C GLY A 56 1.03 4.10 -16.04
N ARG A 57 0.62 3.19 -16.93
CA ARG A 57 -0.70 3.22 -17.62
C ARG A 57 -1.65 2.14 -17.12
N GLU A 58 -1.27 1.42 -16.07
CA GLU A 58 -2.07 0.36 -15.47
C GLU A 58 -3.20 0.96 -14.63
N ASP A 59 -4.27 0.20 -14.49
CA ASP A 59 -5.41 0.60 -13.65
C ASP A 59 -5.02 0.64 -12.17
N GLY A 60 -5.51 1.66 -11.48
CA GLY A 60 -5.36 1.82 -10.04
C GLY A 60 -5.31 3.28 -9.62
N SER A 61 -5.45 3.50 -8.31
CA SER A 61 -5.35 4.81 -7.69
C SER A 61 -4.33 4.79 -6.56
N ILE A 62 -3.59 5.89 -6.40
CA ILE A 62 -2.63 6.09 -5.32
C ILE A 62 -2.85 7.49 -4.77
N HIS A 63 -3.12 7.56 -3.47
CA HIS A 63 -3.31 8.78 -2.72
C HIS A 63 -2.18 8.96 -1.72
N ILE A 64 -1.63 10.18 -1.63
CA ILE A 64 -0.54 10.52 -0.72
C ILE A 64 -0.99 11.73 0.12
N TYR A 65 -1.15 11.52 1.42
CA TYR A 65 -1.59 12.53 2.36
C TYR A 65 -0.46 12.92 3.31
N PRO A 66 0.06 14.16 3.24
CA PRO A 66 0.81 14.71 4.35
C PRO A 66 -0.15 15.02 5.51
N ILE A 67 0.14 14.48 6.69
CA ILE A 67 -0.68 14.65 7.90
C ILE A 67 0.16 15.38 8.94
N CYS A 68 -0.34 16.52 9.43
CA CYS A 68 0.34 17.27 10.47
C CYS A 68 0.33 16.49 11.80
N ASP A 69 1.28 16.80 12.68
CA ASP A 69 1.47 16.02 13.91
C ASP A 69 0.24 16.08 14.83
N LYS A 70 -0.50 17.20 14.81
CA LYS A 70 -1.77 17.36 15.53
C LYS A 70 -2.83 16.38 15.04
N ASP A 71 -3.12 16.37 13.74
CA ASP A 71 -4.15 15.49 13.17
C ASP A 71 -3.75 14.03 13.28
N PHE A 72 -2.45 13.74 13.16
CA PHE A 72 -1.92 12.40 13.36
C PHE A 72 -2.11 11.90 14.80
N GLY A 73 -1.99 12.79 15.78
CA GLY A 73 -2.25 12.49 17.19
C GLY A 73 -3.73 12.24 17.51
N LEU A 74 -4.64 12.66 16.63
CA LEU A 74 -6.09 12.44 16.76
C LEU A 74 -6.57 11.15 16.06
N ARG A 75 -5.67 10.39 15.43
CA ARG A 75 -6.05 9.17 14.71
C ARG A 75 -6.65 8.13 15.64
N THR A 76 -7.62 7.37 15.14
CA THR A 76 -8.21 6.22 15.81
C THR A 76 -8.03 4.99 14.94
N GLU A 77 -7.55 3.90 15.53
CA GLU A 77 -7.39 2.61 14.88
C GLU A 77 -8.39 1.62 15.49
N ILE A 78 -9.15 0.92 14.64
CA ILE A 78 -10.17 -0.04 15.09
C ILE A 78 -9.79 -1.43 14.58
N GLY A 79 -9.67 -2.38 15.51
CA GLY A 79 -9.25 -3.75 15.24
C GLY A 79 -7.74 -3.97 15.35
N THR A 80 -7.33 -5.24 15.41
CA THR A 80 -5.93 -5.63 15.50
C THR A 80 -5.53 -6.37 14.23
N LEU A 81 -4.64 -5.78 13.44
CA LEU A 81 -3.93 -6.50 12.40
C LEU A 81 -2.76 -7.24 13.04
N ASP A 82 -2.76 -8.56 12.95
CA ASP A 82 -1.61 -9.38 13.31
C ASP A 82 -0.43 -9.00 12.39
N PRO A 83 0.69 -8.48 12.93
CA PRO A 83 1.85 -8.08 12.13
C PRO A 83 2.40 -9.21 11.25
N SER A 84 2.26 -10.47 11.68
CA SER A 84 2.66 -11.64 10.89
C SER A 84 1.85 -11.79 9.60
N ARG A 85 0.65 -11.22 9.53
CA ARG A 85 -0.20 -11.21 8.32
C ARG A 85 0.19 -10.09 7.35
N LEU A 86 0.77 -9.00 7.83
CA LEU A 86 1.27 -7.91 6.98
C LEU A 86 2.59 -8.26 6.28
N ALA A 87 3.47 -9.01 6.95
CA ALA A 87 4.75 -9.44 6.41
C ALA A 87 4.61 -10.53 5.34
N ARG A 88 3.83 -11.59 5.63
CA ARG A 88 3.68 -12.75 4.74
C ARG A 88 3.12 -12.42 3.36
N LYS A 89 2.29 -11.40 3.27
CA LYS A 89 1.51 -11.14 2.07
C LYS A 89 2.20 -10.17 1.10
N GLY A 90 3.39 -9.68 1.46
CA GLY A 90 4.30 -8.93 0.56
C GLY A 90 5.38 -9.79 -0.10
N GLU A 91 5.58 -11.03 0.38
CA GLU A 91 6.60 -11.96 -0.11
C GLU A 91 5.91 -13.21 -0.65
N GLY A 92 5.65 -13.23 -1.96
CA GLY A 92 5.31 -14.48 -2.67
C GLY A 92 3.93 -15.06 -2.40
N GLU A 93 2.90 -14.46 -2.99
CA GLU A 93 1.71 -15.20 -3.41
C GLU A 93 1.47 -14.83 -4.87
N GLY A 94 2.11 -15.58 -5.77
CA GLY A 94 1.59 -15.72 -7.12
C GLY A 94 0.32 -16.53 -6.99
N ASP A 95 -0.80 -15.84 -6.83
CA ASP A 95 -2.12 -16.47 -6.82
C ASP A 95 -2.37 -16.99 -8.24
N THR A 96 -2.13 -18.28 -8.45
CA THR A 96 -2.79 -19.03 -9.52
C THR A 96 -4.27 -18.80 -9.32
N GLY A 97 -4.84 -17.95 -10.18
CA GLY A 97 -6.27 -17.73 -10.23
C GLY A 97 -6.97 -19.07 -10.45
N GLU A 98 -7.46 -19.65 -9.37
CA GLU A 98 -8.48 -20.68 -9.40
C GLU A 98 -9.65 -20.15 -8.58
N ASP A 99 -10.54 -19.48 -9.32
CA ASP A 99 -11.85 -19.07 -8.86
C ASP A 99 -12.62 -20.33 -8.44
N PRO A 100 -12.91 -20.57 -7.13
CA PRO A 100 -13.60 -21.78 -6.72
C PRO A 100 -15.12 -21.72 -6.99
N ALA A 101 -15.62 -20.72 -7.73
CA ALA A 101 -17.05 -20.50 -7.93
C ALA A 101 -17.64 -21.08 -9.24
N ALA A 102 -16.90 -21.87 -10.02
CA ALA A 102 -17.41 -22.44 -11.28
C ALA A 102 -17.65 -23.97 -11.28
N ALA A 103 -17.68 -24.63 -10.12
CA ALA A 103 -18.04 -26.05 -10.01
C ALA A 103 -19.39 -26.21 -9.30
N GLY A 104 -20.48 -25.96 -10.02
CA GLY A 104 -21.82 -26.21 -9.48
C GLY A 104 -22.95 -25.59 -10.28
N ARG A 105 -23.15 -26.06 -11.52
CA ARG A 105 -24.47 -26.17 -12.18
C ARG A 105 -24.31 -26.83 -13.55
N ALA A 106 -25.24 -27.76 -13.82
CA ALA A 106 -25.45 -28.60 -15.01
C ALA A 106 -24.70 -29.94 -15.01
#